data_AF-A0A373DDP2-F1
#
_entry.id   AF-A0A373DDP2-F1
#
_cell.length_a   1.000
_cell.length_b   1.000
_cell.length_c   1.000
_cell.angle_alpha   90.00
_cell.angle_beta   90.00
_cell.angle_gamma   90.00
#
_symmetry.space_group_name_H-M   'P 1'
#
loop_
_entity.id
_entity.type
_entity.pdbx_description
1 polymer ?
#
loop_
_entity_poly.entity_id
_entity_poly.type
_entity_poly.pdbx_seq_one_letter_code
_entity_poly.pdbx_strand_id
1 'polypeptide(L)'
;MTEENIRKMVEKYEIRDNRDGRICAYHVKTDEEKKQIGEHKAEILAYLKREEEKKKEEYLRKTSFFESIPGVKEIRKAREEWGDYQFEFQRAFERGTGRYPDSPSIDAAGIKKLEEQYPEAVFALDMEYKKDSANYELAGIAEKAYNALCNGEAWEAVKKQYDKDNDEFVLRHVWD
;
A
#
# COMPACT_ATOMS: atom_id res chain seq x y z
N MET A 1 27.40 -13.61 -14.06
CA MET A 1 27.73 -12.26 -13.54
C MET A 1 27.51 -12.24 -12.02
N THR A 2 28.03 -11.28 -11.24
CA THR A 2 27.64 -11.18 -9.81
C THR A 2 26.25 -10.56 -9.68
N GLU A 3 25.53 -10.88 -8.60
CA GLU A 3 24.17 -10.36 -8.34
C GLU A 3 24.15 -8.83 -8.29
N GLU A 4 25.17 -8.21 -7.70
CA GLU A 4 25.27 -6.75 -7.64
C GLU A 4 25.48 -6.10 -9.02
N ASN A 5 26.19 -6.77 -9.94
CA ASN A 5 26.33 -6.29 -11.31
C ASN A 5 25.00 -6.42 -12.09
N ILE A 6 24.24 -7.49 -11.84
CA ILE A 6 22.89 -7.65 -12.40
C ILE A 6 21.96 -6.56 -11.87
N ARG A 7 21.99 -6.28 -10.56
CA ARG A 7 21.19 -5.20 -9.96
C ARG A 7 21.51 -3.86 -10.59
N LYS A 8 22.78 -3.49 -10.69
CA LYS A 8 23.23 -2.24 -11.34
C LYS A 8 22.78 -2.17 -12.81
N MET A 9 22.80 -3.29 -13.51
CA MET A 9 22.34 -3.37 -14.91
C MET A 9 20.82 -3.21 -15.03
N VAL A 10 20.05 -3.86 -14.15
CA VAL A 10 18.59 -3.71 -14.07
C VAL A 10 18.20 -2.27 -13.76
N GLU A 11 18.89 -1.62 -12.82
CA GLU A 11 18.66 -0.21 -12.47
C GLU A 11 19.03 0.72 -13.65
N LYS A 12 20.22 0.54 -14.24
CA LYS A 12 20.72 1.40 -15.33
C LYS A 12 19.82 1.37 -16.58
N TYR A 13 19.34 0.19 -16.96
CA TYR A 13 18.54 -0.02 -18.16
C TYR A 13 17.05 -0.21 -17.85
N GLU A 14 16.61 0.11 -16.62
CA GLU A 14 15.25 -0.12 -16.10
C GLU A 14 14.62 -1.43 -16.59
N ILE A 15 15.33 -2.54 -16.45
CA ILE A 15 14.93 -3.80 -17.08
C ILE A 15 13.68 -4.36 -16.39
N ARG A 16 12.64 -4.66 -17.17
CA ARG A 16 11.37 -5.23 -16.69
C ARG A 16 11.11 -6.61 -17.30
N ASP A 17 10.48 -7.47 -16.53
CA ASP A 17 9.98 -8.76 -17.00
C ASP A 17 8.59 -8.60 -17.62
N ASN A 18 8.41 -9.08 -18.85
CA ASN A 18 7.11 -9.08 -19.54
C ASN A 18 6.23 -10.28 -19.15
N ARG A 19 6.72 -11.18 -18.29
CA ARG A 19 6.03 -12.40 -17.80
C ARG A 19 5.73 -13.45 -18.88
N ASP A 20 6.27 -13.28 -20.07
CA ASP A 20 6.21 -14.20 -21.22
C ASP A 20 7.60 -14.79 -21.56
N GLY A 21 8.58 -14.59 -20.67
CA GLY A 21 9.98 -14.96 -20.89
C GLY A 21 10.77 -13.95 -21.73
N ARG A 22 10.19 -12.79 -22.06
CA ARG A 22 10.92 -11.65 -22.66
C ARG A 22 11.19 -10.59 -21.59
N ILE A 23 12.25 -9.81 -21.83
CA ILE A 23 12.60 -8.66 -21.00
C ILE A 23 12.47 -7.38 -21.84
N CYS A 24 11.97 -6.32 -21.21
CA CYS A 24 12.01 -4.98 -21.74
C CYS A 24 13.20 -4.26 -21.10
N ALA A 25 14.10 -3.70 -21.90
CA ALA A 25 15.20 -2.88 -21.42
C ALA A 25 15.06 -1.47 -22.02
N TYR A 26 15.03 -0.47 -21.14
CA TYR A 26 15.00 0.94 -21.50
C TYR A 26 16.43 1.50 -21.54
N HIS A 27 16.60 2.67 -22.16
CA HIS A 27 17.87 3.40 -22.23
C HIS A 27 19.05 2.67 -22.89
N VAL A 28 18.81 1.56 -23.59
CA VAL A 28 19.81 0.88 -24.41
C VAL A 28 20.10 1.75 -25.64
N LYS A 29 21.36 2.14 -25.83
CA LYS A 29 21.78 3.03 -26.92
C LYS A 29 22.60 2.32 -27.99
N THR A 30 23.36 1.29 -27.62
CA THR A 30 24.23 0.56 -28.55
C THR A 30 23.85 -0.92 -28.68
N ASP A 31 24.23 -1.52 -29.81
CA ASP A 31 24.01 -2.95 -30.06
C ASP A 31 24.86 -3.85 -29.15
N GLU A 32 26.00 -3.35 -28.65
CA GLU A 32 26.86 -4.04 -27.69
C GLU A 32 26.17 -4.18 -26.33
N GLU A 33 25.53 -3.11 -25.85
CA GLU A 33 24.72 -3.14 -24.62
C GLU A 33 23.56 -4.14 -24.75
N LYS A 34 22.92 -4.17 -25.92
CA LYS A 34 21.84 -5.12 -26.21
C LYS A 34 22.33 -6.58 -26.19
N LYS A 35 23.52 -6.85 -26.75
CA LYS A 35 24.13 -8.19 -26.71
C LYS A 35 24.47 -8.60 -25.29
N GLN A 36 25.08 -7.71 -24.51
CA GLN A 36 25.43 -7.98 -23.11
C GLN A 36 24.18 -8.32 -22.26
N ILE A 37 23.09 -7.57 -22.42
CA ILE A 37 21.82 -7.88 -21.75
C ILE A 37 21.27 -9.23 -22.21
N GLY A 38 21.38 -9.54 -23.51
CA GLY A 38 20.94 -10.80 -24.11
C GLY A 38 21.70 -12.01 -23.56
N GLU A 39 23.03 -11.91 -23.41
CA GLU A 39 23.90 -12.96 -22.87
C GLU A 39 23.52 -13.33 -21.43
N HIS A 40 23.13 -12.33 -20.63
CA HIS A 40 22.76 -12.52 -19.23
C HIS A 40 21.25 -12.55 -18.99
N LYS A 41 20.43 -12.67 -20.04
CA LYS A 41 18.97 -12.66 -19.94
C LYS A 41 18.42 -13.65 -18.91
N ALA A 42 18.94 -14.87 -18.87
CA ALA A 42 18.49 -15.90 -17.93
C ALA A 42 18.78 -15.52 -16.47
N GLU A 43 19.96 -14.93 -16.22
CA GLU A 43 20.35 -14.45 -14.89
C GLU A 43 19.49 -13.26 -14.45
N ILE A 44 19.20 -12.33 -15.36
CA ILE A 44 18.32 -11.17 -15.12
C ILE A 44 16.91 -11.61 -14.77
N LEU A 45 16.32 -12.53 -15.55
CA LEU A 45 14.98 -13.06 -15.28
C LEU A 45 14.93 -13.79 -13.92
N ALA A 46 15.95 -14.59 -13.60
CA ALA A 46 16.03 -15.26 -12.30
C ALA A 46 16.19 -14.27 -11.13
N TYR A 47 16.85 -13.14 -11.34
CA TYR A 47 16.95 -12.06 -10.36
C TYR A 47 15.61 -11.35 -10.18
N LEU A 48 14.97 -10.91 -11.27
CA LEU A 48 13.68 -10.22 -11.24
C LEU A 48 12.58 -11.08 -10.59
N LYS A 49 12.56 -12.39 -10.90
CA LYS A 49 11.63 -13.34 -10.29
C LYS A 49 11.84 -13.45 -8.78
N ARG A 50 13.09 -13.60 -8.32
CA ARG A 50 13.42 -13.65 -6.88
C ARG A 50 13.03 -12.36 -6.17
N GLU A 51 13.27 -11.20 -6.77
CA GLU A 51 12.85 -9.93 -6.20
C GLU A 51 11.32 -9.77 -6.16
N GLU A 52 10.60 -10.24 -7.18
CA GLU A 52 9.13 -10.25 -7.17
C GLU A 52 8.59 -11.22 -6.10
N GLU A 53 9.19 -12.40 -5.95
CA GLU A 53 8.86 -13.36 -4.89
C GLU A 53 9.09 -12.76 -3.51
N LYS A 54 10.24 -12.13 -3.24
CA LYS A 54 10.48 -11.41 -1.97
C LYS A 54 9.45 -10.32 -1.70
N LYS A 55 9.10 -9.51 -2.70
CA LYS A 55 8.07 -8.47 -2.58
C LYS A 55 6.70 -9.06 -2.28
N LYS A 56 6.35 -10.17 -2.93
CA LYS A 56 5.10 -10.91 -2.69
C LYS A 56 5.08 -11.50 -1.28
N GLU A 57 6.16 -12.12 -0.83
CA GLU A 57 6.30 -12.66 0.52
C GLU A 57 6.19 -11.56 1.58
N GLU A 58 6.85 -10.43 1.37
CA GLU A 58 6.75 -9.28 2.27
C GLU A 58 5.32 -8.73 2.31
N TYR A 59 4.68 -8.55 1.14
CA TYR A 59 3.30 -8.12 1.05
C TYR A 59 2.36 -9.08 1.79
N LEU A 60 2.47 -10.38 1.54
CA LEU A 60 1.67 -11.41 2.20
C LEU A 60 1.90 -11.45 3.72
N ARG A 61 3.15 -11.26 4.16
CA ARG A 61 3.46 -11.16 5.59
C ARG A 61 2.76 -9.95 6.21
N LYS A 62 2.85 -8.78 5.59
CA LYS A 62 2.24 -7.54 6.08
C LYS A 62 0.71 -7.65 6.09
N THR A 63 0.09 -8.16 5.02
CA THR A 63 -1.37 -8.34 4.97
C THR A 63 -1.85 -9.37 5.97
N SER A 64 -1.16 -10.51 6.12
CA SER A 64 -1.52 -11.54 7.09
C SER A 64 -1.43 -11.03 8.53
N PHE A 65 -0.42 -10.21 8.84
CA PHE A 65 -0.31 -9.55 10.14
C PHE A 65 -1.51 -8.62 10.38
N PHE A 66 -1.82 -7.74 9.42
CA PHE A 66 -2.94 -6.81 9.54
C PHE A 66 -4.29 -7.52 9.70
N GLU A 67 -4.50 -8.59 8.94
CA GLU A 67 -5.70 -9.42 9.05
C GLU A 67 -5.82 -10.17 10.38
N SER A 68 -4.71 -10.34 11.11
CA SER A 68 -4.69 -10.97 12.44
C SER A 68 -5.10 -10.01 13.56
N ILE A 69 -5.08 -8.69 13.33
CA ILE A 69 -5.48 -7.69 14.31
C ILE A 69 -7.00 -7.81 14.55
N PRO A 70 -7.46 -8.00 15.81
CA PRO A 70 -8.88 -8.08 16.13
C PRO A 70 -9.66 -6.85 15.65
N GLY A 71 -10.79 -7.06 14.99
CA GLY A 71 -11.65 -5.99 14.49
C GLY A 71 -11.29 -5.43 13.12
N VAL A 72 -10.08 -5.67 12.57
CA VAL A 72 -9.68 -5.13 11.25
C VAL A 72 -10.61 -5.60 10.14
N LYS A 73 -10.89 -6.91 10.07
CA LYS A 73 -11.78 -7.47 9.03
C LYS A 73 -13.21 -6.91 9.12
N GLU A 74 -13.71 -6.76 10.34
CA GLU A 74 -15.07 -6.27 10.59
C GLU A 74 -15.21 -4.80 10.24
N ILE A 75 -14.30 -3.96 10.74
CA ILE A 75 -14.31 -2.52 10.47
C ILE A 75 -14.07 -2.24 8.99
N ARG A 76 -13.12 -2.93 8.35
CA ARG A 76 -12.85 -2.77 6.91
C ARG A 76 -14.09 -3.07 6.08
N LYS A 77 -14.73 -4.22 6.33
CA LYS A 77 -15.96 -4.61 5.64
C LYS A 77 -17.09 -3.61 5.88
N ALA A 78 -17.27 -3.15 7.11
CA ALA A 78 -18.32 -2.18 7.43
C ALA A 78 -18.06 -0.80 6.77
N ARG A 79 -16.80 -0.34 6.74
CA ARG A 79 -16.39 0.89 6.02
C ARG A 79 -16.63 0.76 4.51
N GLU A 80 -16.31 -0.39 3.93
CA GLU A 80 -16.52 -0.68 2.50
C GLU A 80 -18.01 -0.70 2.13
N GLU A 81 -18.83 -1.49 2.85
CA GLU A 81 -20.29 -1.55 2.62
C GLU A 81 -20.94 -0.16 2.74
N TRP A 82 -20.51 0.64 3.72
CA TRP A 82 -21.01 2.00 3.89
C TRP A 82 -20.55 2.93 2.77
N GLY A 83 -19.28 2.83 2.34
CA GLY A 83 -18.73 3.60 1.23
C GLY A 83 -19.46 3.32 -0.09
N ASP A 84 -19.68 2.05 -0.40
CA ASP A 84 -20.40 1.60 -1.60
C ASP A 84 -21.86 2.09 -1.59
N TYR A 85 -22.53 1.97 -0.44
CA TYR A 85 -23.88 2.52 -0.27
C TYR A 85 -23.91 4.03 -0.53
N GLN A 86 -23.00 4.81 0.06
CA GLN A 86 -22.93 6.26 -0.13
C GLN A 86 -22.66 6.63 -1.59
N PHE A 87 -21.74 5.92 -2.24
CA PHE A 87 -21.42 6.12 -3.66
C PHE A 87 -22.62 5.86 -4.57
N GLU A 88 -23.29 4.72 -4.43
CA GLU A 88 -24.44 4.38 -5.27
C GLU A 88 -25.67 5.24 -4.94
N PHE A 89 -25.83 5.65 -3.68
CA PHE A 89 -26.87 6.60 -3.29
C PHE A 89 -26.68 7.95 -3.98
N GLN A 90 -25.46 8.50 -3.94
CA GLN A 90 -25.11 9.75 -4.61
C GLN A 90 -25.31 9.64 -6.13
N ARG A 91 -24.87 8.52 -6.72
CA ARG A 91 -25.04 8.25 -8.16
C ARG A 91 -26.51 8.14 -8.57
N ALA A 92 -27.37 7.53 -7.75
CA ALA A 92 -28.80 7.46 -7.99
C ALA A 92 -29.45 8.85 -7.96
N PHE A 93 -29.01 9.70 -7.01
CA PHE A 93 -29.42 11.09 -6.93
C PHE A 93 -29.00 11.90 -8.18
N GLU A 94 -27.73 11.79 -8.60
CA GLU A 94 -27.20 12.45 -9.80
C GLU A 94 -27.92 12.03 -11.09
N ARG A 95 -28.34 10.76 -11.18
CA ARG A 95 -29.11 10.23 -12.31
C ARG A 95 -30.59 10.62 -12.28
N GLY A 96 -31.08 11.17 -11.17
CA GLY A 96 -32.51 11.38 -10.94
C GLY A 96 -33.32 10.08 -10.90
N THR A 97 -32.67 8.94 -10.65
CA THR A 97 -33.34 7.65 -10.55
C THR A 97 -33.91 7.51 -9.14
N GLY A 98 -35.24 7.35 -9.01
CA GLY A 98 -35.90 7.12 -7.72
C GLY A 98 -35.67 5.74 -7.09
N ARG A 99 -34.67 4.99 -7.57
CA ARG A 99 -34.29 3.67 -7.04
C ARG A 99 -32.93 3.80 -6.36
N TYR A 100 -32.95 3.72 -5.03
CA TYR A 100 -31.78 3.79 -4.18
C TYR A 100 -31.19 2.39 -3.93
N PRO A 101 -29.89 2.29 -3.59
CA PRO A 101 -29.30 1.04 -3.13
C PRO A 101 -29.94 0.57 -1.82
N ASP A 102 -29.85 -0.73 -1.54
CA ASP A 102 -30.26 -1.30 -0.26
C ASP A 102 -29.38 -0.77 0.86
N SER A 103 -29.97 -0.55 2.04
CA SER A 103 -29.22 -0.06 3.21
C SER A 103 -28.17 -1.08 3.65
N PRO A 104 -26.97 -0.62 4.07
CA PRO A 104 -25.91 -1.50 4.52
C PRO A 104 -26.27 -2.21 5.82
N SER A 105 -25.55 -3.30 6.11
CA SER A 105 -25.81 -4.14 7.30
C SER A 105 -25.60 -3.39 8.62
N ILE A 106 -24.67 -2.42 8.61
CA ILE A 106 -24.30 -1.59 9.75
C ILE A 106 -24.35 -0.13 9.29
N ASP A 107 -24.99 0.71 10.07
CA ASP A 107 -25.05 2.16 9.82
C ASP A 107 -23.83 2.88 10.39
N ALA A 108 -23.68 4.18 10.10
CA ALA A 108 -22.57 4.98 10.61
C ALA A 108 -22.42 4.93 12.15
N ALA A 109 -23.53 4.83 12.89
CA ALA A 109 -23.50 4.72 14.34
C ALA A 109 -22.98 3.36 14.80
N GLY A 110 -23.35 2.28 14.12
CA GLY A 110 -22.83 0.94 14.36
C GLY A 110 -21.34 0.82 14.03
N ILE A 111 -20.89 1.45 12.94
CA ILE A 111 -19.45 1.52 12.60
C ILE A 111 -18.68 2.20 13.72
N LYS A 112 -19.15 3.37 14.19
CA LYS A 112 -18.48 4.09 15.27
C LYS A 112 -18.36 3.25 16.55
N LYS A 113 -19.39 2.47 16.90
CA LYS A 113 -19.32 1.54 18.05
C LYS A 113 -18.28 0.45 17.86
N LEU A 114 -18.12 -0.09 16.65
CA LEU A 114 -17.07 -1.06 16.34
C LEU A 114 -15.69 -0.42 16.44
N GLU A 115 -15.54 0.80 15.93
CA GLU A 115 -14.28 1.56 16.00
C GLU A 115 -13.87 1.88 17.44
N GLU A 116 -14.83 2.21 18.31
CA GLU A 116 -14.61 2.41 19.74
C GLU A 116 -14.18 1.12 20.46
N GLN A 117 -14.63 -0.05 20.01
CA GLN A 117 -14.25 -1.35 20.56
C GLN A 117 -12.83 -1.78 20.14
N TYR A 118 -12.40 -1.41 18.94
CA TYR A 118 -11.13 -1.83 18.36
C TYR A 118 -10.26 -0.64 17.93
N PRO A 119 -9.74 0.16 18.87
CA PRO A 119 -8.93 1.35 18.56
C PRO A 119 -7.63 1.01 17.84
N GLU A 120 -7.03 -0.15 18.12
CA GLU A 120 -5.86 -0.65 17.40
C GLU A 120 -6.16 -0.90 15.92
N ALA A 121 -7.28 -1.57 15.61
CA ALA A 121 -7.70 -1.84 14.24
C ALA A 121 -7.98 -0.56 13.47
N VAL A 122 -8.60 0.43 14.11
CA VAL A 122 -8.84 1.76 13.53
C VAL A 122 -7.51 2.42 13.18
N PHE A 123 -6.58 2.48 14.14
CA PHE A 123 -5.27 3.09 13.92
C PHE A 123 -4.51 2.38 12.78
N ALA A 124 -4.51 1.06 12.78
CA ALA A 124 -3.87 0.25 11.75
C ALA A 124 -4.46 0.55 10.35
N LEU A 125 -5.79 0.49 10.21
CA LEU A 125 -6.48 0.78 8.94
C LEU A 125 -6.21 2.21 8.46
N ASP A 126 -6.16 3.18 9.37
CA ASP A 126 -5.86 4.56 9.03
C ASP A 126 -4.42 4.72 8.50
N MET A 127 -3.44 4.00 9.07
CA MET A 127 -2.06 4.02 8.56
C MET A 127 -1.94 3.33 7.21
N GLU A 128 -2.65 2.21 7.01
CA GLU A 128 -2.73 1.51 5.73
C GLU A 128 -3.29 2.42 4.62
N TYR A 129 -4.28 3.26 4.92
CA TYR A 129 -4.83 4.22 3.98
C TYR A 129 -3.90 5.44 3.76
N LYS A 130 -3.41 6.05 4.85
CA LYS A 130 -2.64 7.30 4.78
C LYS A 130 -1.26 7.15 4.13
N LYS A 131 -0.65 5.96 4.16
CA LYS A 131 0.65 5.71 3.50
C LYS A 131 0.61 5.93 1.99
N ASP A 132 -0.57 5.87 1.37
CA ASP A 132 -0.78 6.09 -0.06
C ASP A 132 -1.40 7.48 -0.35
N SER A 133 -1.37 8.39 0.64
CA SER A 133 -1.90 9.75 0.47
C SER A 133 -1.03 10.62 -0.44
N ALA A 134 -1.64 11.64 -1.06
CA ALA A 134 -0.96 12.50 -2.02
C ALA A 134 0.15 13.37 -1.42
N ASN A 135 0.12 13.63 -0.11
CA ASN A 135 1.19 14.37 0.57
C ASN A 135 2.32 13.40 0.91
N TYR A 136 3.42 13.47 0.17
CA TYR A 136 4.56 12.57 0.30
C TYR A 136 5.18 12.53 1.70
N GLU A 137 5.24 13.67 2.42
CA GLU A 137 5.80 13.68 3.79
C GLU A 137 4.87 12.98 4.78
N LEU A 138 3.57 13.30 4.75
CA LEU A 138 2.57 12.65 5.60
C LEU A 138 2.41 11.16 5.27
N ALA A 139 2.46 10.81 3.98
CA ALA A 139 2.50 9.45 3.50
C ALA A 139 3.72 8.70 4.04
N GLY A 140 4.90 9.31 4.00
CA GLY A 140 6.13 8.75 4.58
C GLY A 140 6.07 8.56 6.10
N ILE A 141 5.42 9.48 6.83
CA ILE A 141 5.18 9.35 8.27
C ILE A 141 4.22 8.17 8.54
N ALA A 142 3.13 8.06 7.79
CA ALA A 142 2.19 6.94 7.89
C ALA A 142 2.83 5.60 7.48
N GLU A 143 3.68 5.57 6.47
CA GLU A 143 4.41 4.37 6.04
C GLU A 143 5.35 3.86 7.13
N LYS A 144 6.06 4.76 7.83
CA LYS A 144 6.88 4.38 8.99
C LYS A 144 6.05 3.72 10.08
N ALA A 145 4.91 4.32 10.44
CA ALA A 145 4.00 3.76 11.42
C ALA A 145 3.42 2.40 10.98
N TYR A 146 2.99 2.30 9.72
CA TYR A 146 2.50 1.06 9.12
C TYR A 146 3.54 -0.08 9.19
N ASN A 147 4.79 0.21 8.83
CA ASN A 147 5.88 -0.76 8.89
C ASN A 147 6.22 -1.16 10.33
N ALA A 148 6.20 -0.22 11.29
CA ALA A 148 6.39 -0.50 12.70
C ALA A 148 5.31 -1.47 13.24
N LEU A 149 4.05 -1.22 12.89
CA LEU A 149 2.94 -2.15 13.21
C LEU A 149 3.21 -3.54 12.63
N CYS A 150 3.53 -3.64 11.33
CA CYS A 150 3.85 -4.92 10.67
C CYS A 150 5.01 -5.69 11.33
N ASN A 151 5.92 -4.99 12.00
CA ASN A 151 7.05 -5.58 12.71
C ASN A 151 6.70 -6.05 14.12
N GLY A 152 5.45 -5.85 14.57
CA GLY A 152 4.96 -6.27 15.88
C GLY A 152 5.24 -5.27 17.00
N GLU A 153 5.54 -4.01 16.67
CA GLU A 153 5.65 -2.95 17.68
C GLU A 153 4.28 -2.65 18.31
N ALA A 154 4.27 -2.30 19.60
CA ALA A 154 3.05 -1.99 20.32
C ALA A 154 2.35 -0.76 19.73
N TRP A 155 1.06 -0.88 19.39
CA TRP A 155 0.33 0.14 18.64
C TRP A 155 0.26 1.48 19.36
N GLU A 156 0.22 1.52 20.70
CA GLU A 156 0.21 2.77 21.46
C GLU A 156 1.53 3.53 21.33
N ALA A 157 2.66 2.82 21.29
CA ALA A 157 3.97 3.42 21.12
C ALA A 157 4.13 3.96 19.70
N VAL A 158 3.71 3.18 18.70
CA VAL A 158 3.70 3.59 17.30
C VAL A 158 2.81 4.81 17.09
N LYS A 159 1.60 4.79 17.66
CA LYS A 159 0.66 5.92 17.60
C LYS A 159 1.26 7.19 18.20
N LYS A 160 1.89 7.08 19.38
CA LYS A 160 2.54 8.23 20.02
C LYS A 160 3.63 8.84 19.15
N GLN A 161 4.43 8.01 18.49
CA GLN A 161 5.48 8.49 17.58
C GLN A 161 4.87 9.11 16.31
N TYR A 162 3.85 8.49 15.74
CA TYR A 162 3.11 9.03 14.59
C TYR A 162 2.50 10.40 14.89
N ASP A 163 1.81 10.55 16.03
CA ASP A 163 1.19 11.81 16.44
C ASP A 163 2.25 12.91 16.58
N LYS A 164 3.39 12.58 17.20
CA LYS A 164 4.52 13.51 17.34
C LYS A 164 5.06 13.97 15.97
N ASP A 165 5.32 13.03 15.07
CA ASP A 165 5.87 13.35 13.74
C ASP A 165 4.87 14.17 12.91
N ASN A 166 3.58 13.88 13.05
CA ASN A 166 2.50 14.64 12.42
C ASN A 166 2.39 16.07 13.00
N ASP A 167 2.50 16.23 14.32
CA ASP A 167 2.51 17.55 14.97
C ASP A 167 3.73 18.38 14.53
N GLU A 168 4.91 17.78 14.43
CA GLU A 168 6.11 18.44 13.90
C GLU A 168 5.93 18.85 12.43
N PHE A 169 5.26 18.04 11.62
CA PHE A 169 4.89 18.41 10.25
C PHE A 169 3.96 19.62 10.23
N VAL A 170 2.87 19.59 11.01
CA VAL A 170 1.87 20.68 11.09
C VAL A 170 2.51 21.98 11.58
N LEU A 171 3.39 21.92 12.58
CA LEU A 171 4.09 23.10 13.10
C LEU A 171 4.99 23.75 12.06
N ARG A 172 5.68 22.96 11.22
CA ARG A 172 6.51 23.48 10.14
C ARG A 172 5.70 24.14 9.02
N HIS A 173 4.47 23.67 8.80
CA HIS A 173 3.58 24.12 7.72
C HIS A 173 2.41 24.98 8.23
N VAL A 174 2.52 25.57 9.43
CA VAL A 174 1.42 26.36 10.02
C VAL A 174 1.10 27.64 9.24
N TRP A 175 2.02 28.07 8.37
CA TRP A 175 1.91 29.28 7.54
C TRP A 175 1.86 29.00 6.03
N ASP A 176 1.86 27.73 5.63
CA ASP A 176 1.65 27.31 4.23
C ASP A 176 0.15 27.23 3.91
#